data_AF-A0A7S1CD34-F1
#
_entry.id   AF-A0A7S1CD34-F1
#
_cell.length_a   1.000
_cell.length_b   1.000
_cell.length_c   1.000
_cell.angle_alpha   90.00
_cell.angle_beta   90.00
_cell.angle_gamma   90.00
#
_symmetry.space_group_name_H-M   'P 1'
#
loop_
_entity.id
_entity.type
_entity.pdbx_description
1 polymer ?
#
loop_
_entity_poly.entity_id
_entity_poly.type
_entity_poly.pdbx_seq_one_letter_code
_entity_poly.pdbx_strand_id
1 'polypeptide(L)'
;RTVLWHRMKHYFDKGFMMGAASPPGSDKGPAVCGIVQGHAYAILGMEDVLLQGKEMHMIKVRNPWGDNPEPEASPLDWMPGSNTWEQKGGEYMRRKLAWDPEDDPGAFWMTFEDFNQQFAAVFICRQTHHWNCLTQRGAWYGGASYCAGGL
;
A
#
# COMPACT_ATOMS: atom_id res chain seq x y z
N ARG A 1 -15.85 -2.72 -6.35
CA ARG A 1 -14.57 -2.08 -5.96
C ARG A 1 -14.54 -1.61 -4.50
N THR A 2 -15.67 -1.25 -3.89
CA THR A 2 -15.78 -0.81 -2.47
C THR A 2 -15.45 -1.89 -1.42
N VAL A 3 -15.71 -3.18 -1.72
CA VAL A 3 -15.50 -4.27 -0.75
C VAL A 3 -14.04 -4.43 -0.31
N LEU A 4 -13.08 -4.27 -1.23
CA LEU A 4 -11.66 -4.38 -0.88
C LEU A 4 -11.23 -3.25 0.04
N TRP A 5 -11.63 -2.02 -0.28
CA TRP A 5 -11.39 -0.83 0.55
C TRP A 5 -11.86 -1.04 1.99
N HIS A 6 -13.13 -1.39 2.19
CA HIS A 6 -13.68 -1.57 3.54
C HIS A 6 -12.99 -2.70 4.32
N ARG A 7 -12.59 -3.79 3.65
CA ARG A 7 -11.84 -4.87 4.29
C ARG A 7 -10.45 -4.42 4.71
N MET A 8 -9.73 -3.72 3.83
CA MET A 8 -8.41 -3.16 4.11
C MET A 8 -8.48 -2.15 5.27
N LYS A 9 -9.43 -1.20 5.21
CA LYS A 9 -9.67 -0.21 6.26
C LYS A 9 -9.97 -0.87 7.61
N HIS A 10 -10.81 -1.90 7.63
CA HIS A 10 -11.08 -2.68 8.85
C HIS A 10 -9.84 -3.34 9.46
N TYR A 11 -8.92 -3.85 8.63
CA TYR A 11 -7.67 -4.42 9.14
C TYR A 11 -6.68 -3.34 9.59
N PHE A 12 -6.63 -2.23 8.86
CA PHE A 12 -5.81 -1.08 9.22
C PHE A 12 -6.23 -0.49 10.58
N ASP A 13 -7.54 -0.31 10.80
CA ASP A 13 -8.11 0.20 12.05
C ASP A 13 -7.90 -0.75 13.25
N LYS A 14 -7.61 -2.03 12.98
CA LYS A 14 -7.20 -3.00 13.99
C LYS A 14 -5.70 -2.95 14.33
N GLY A 15 -4.94 -2.05 13.72
CA GLY A 15 -3.50 -1.91 13.91
C GLY A 15 -2.68 -3.03 13.27
N PHE A 16 -3.23 -3.73 12.28
CA PHE A 16 -2.46 -4.76 11.56
C PHE A 16 -1.50 -4.11 10.58
N MET A 17 -0.32 -4.72 10.41
CA MET A 17 0.66 -4.24 9.45
C MET A 17 0.20 -4.57 8.04
N MET A 18 0.32 -3.60 7.14
CA MET A 18 -0.12 -3.73 5.76
C MET A 18 0.98 -3.29 4.80
N GLY A 19 1.08 -4.01 3.69
CA GLY A 19 2.00 -3.69 2.62
C GLY A 19 1.38 -3.99 1.26
N ALA A 20 2.05 -3.54 0.21
CA ALA A 20 1.66 -3.79 -1.16
C ALA A 20 2.89 -4.14 -1.99
N ALA A 21 2.70 -4.87 -3.09
CA ALA A 21 3.74 -5.07 -4.11
C ALA A 21 3.29 -4.50 -5.44
N SER A 22 4.19 -3.78 -6.11
CA SER A 22 4.00 -3.39 -7.50
C SER A 22 4.07 -4.62 -8.43
N PRO A 23 3.57 -4.51 -9.67
CA PRO A 23 3.70 -5.56 -10.67
C PRO A 23 5.15 -6.03 -10.85
N PRO A 24 5.36 -7.28 -11.30
CA PRO A 24 6.70 -7.77 -11.62
C PRO A 24 7.41 -6.82 -12.61
N GLY A 25 8.67 -6.51 -12.34
CA GLY A 25 9.46 -5.61 -13.16
C GLY A 25 10.86 -5.44 -12.60
N SER A 26 11.58 -4.43 -13.08
CA SER A 26 12.93 -4.11 -12.66
C SER A 26 12.91 -2.92 -11.69
N ASP A 27 13.62 -3.06 -10.57
CA ASP A 27 13.88 -2.00 -9.60
C ASP A 27 15.02 -1.05 -10.03
N LYS A 28 15.69 -1.36 -11.16
CA LYS A 28 16.80 -0.57 -11.72
C LYS A 28 16.37 0.41 -12.83
N GLY A 29 15.10 0.34 -13.24
CA GLY A 29 14.52 1.19 -14.29
C GLY A 29 13.91 2.46 -13.70
N PRO A 30 13.50 3.41 -14.56
CA PRO A 30 12.76 4.56 -14.09
C PRO A 30 11.37 4.11 -13.62
N ALA A 31 10.74 4.95 -12.79
CA ALA A 31 9.53 4.56 -12.10
C ALA A 31 8.29 4.87 -12.94
N VAL A 32 7.46 3.86 -13.15
CA VAL A 32 6.18 4.00 -13.85
C VAL A 32 5.25 4.80 -12.95
N CYS A 33 4.91 6.02 -13.37
CA CYS A 33 4.10 6.94 -12.57
C CYS A 33 4.69 7.23 -11.16
N GLY A 34 6.00 7.11 -10.98
CA GLY A 34 6.68 7.30 -9.68
C GLY A 34 6.63 6.06 -8.78
N ILE A 35 6.19 4.91 -9.30
CA ILE A 35 6.15 3.62 -8.59
C ILE A 35 7.19 2.66 -9.19
N VAL A 36 8.13 2.24 -8.35
CA VAL A 36 9.16 1.25 -8.67
C VAL A 36 8.50 -0.11 -8.89
N GLN A 37 8.81 -0.76 -10.00
CA GLN A 37 8.27 -2.08 -10.33
C GLN A 37 9.08 -3.20 -9.68
N GLY A 38 8.43 -4.35 -9.42
CA GLY A 38 9.04 -5.48 -8.74
C GLY A 38 9.40 -5.20 -7.27
N HIS A 39 8.71 -4.26 -6.62
CA HIS A 39 9.10 -3.71 -5.32
C HIS A 39 7.96 -3.73 -4.30
N ALA A 40 8.34 -3.76 -3.01
CA ALA A 40 7.41 -3.77 -1.90
C ALA A 40 7.29 -2.37 -1.25
N TYR A 41 6.06 -2.00 -0.91
CA TYR A 41 5.70 -0.74 -0.27
C TYR A 41 4.95 -1.01 1.04
N ALA A 42 5.12 -0.13 2.02
CA ALA A 42 4.30 -0.15 3.24
C ALA A 42 3.01 0.65 3.03
N ILE A 43 1.89 0.18 3.58
CA ILE A 43 0.65 0.96 3.65
C ILE A 43 0.61 1.63 5.02
N LEU A 44 0.61 2.96 5.04
CA LEU A 44 0.75 3.77 6.25
C LEU A 44 -0.50 4.54 6.64
N GLY A 45 -1.49 4.63 5.76
CA GLY A 45 -2.67 5.45 6.00
C GLY A 45 -3.80 5.08 5.06
N MET A 46 -5.02 5.20 5.57
CA MET A 46 -6.25 4.99 4.81
C MET A 46 -7.29 5.98 5.31
N GLU A 47 -7.74 6.90 4.44
CA GLU A 47 -8.64 7.98 4.81
C GLU A 47 -9.80 8.11 3.81
N ASP A 48 -11.01 8.28 4.33
CA ASP A 48 -12.18 8.65 3.55
C ASP A 48 -12.30 10.19 3.55
N VAL A 49 -12.36 10.79 2.36
CA VAL A 49 -12.35 12.24 2.19
C VAL A 49 -13.50 12.69 1.30
N LEU A 50 -14.26 13.69 1.76
CA LEU A 50 -15.24 14.39 0.94
C LEU A 50 -14.56 15.62 0.30
N LEU A 51 -14.28 15.56 -0.99
CA LEU A 51 -13.69 16.66 -1.76
C LEU A 51 -14.73 17.18 -2.74
N GLN A 52 -15.14 18.44 -2.58
CA GLN A 52 -16.12 19.11 -3.45
C GLN A 52 -17.44 18.32 -3.63
N GLY A 53 -17.90 17.63 -2.58
CA GLY A 53 -19.13 16.81 -2.62
C GLY A 53 -18.94 15.41 -3.21
N LYS A 54 -17.74 15.05 -3.65
CA LYS A 54 -17.39 13.68 -4.07
C LYS A 54 -16.62 12.96 -2.97
N GLU A 55 -17.10 11.79 -2.59
CA GLU A 55 -16.38 10.91 -1.67
C GLU A 55 -15.20 10.24 -2.39
N MET A 56 -14.03 10.27 -1.77
CA MET A 56 -12.79 9.69 -2.26
C MET A 56 -12.13 8.86 -1.17
N HIS A 57 -11.61 7.70 -1.56
CA HIS A 57 -10.81 6.84 -0.71
C HIS A 57 -9.34 7.10 -0.99
N MET A 58 -8.60 7.54 0.03
CA MET A 58 -7.20 7.94 -0.06
C MET A 58 -6.32 6.93 0.68
N ILE A 59 -5.25 6.47 0.03
CA ILE A 59 -4.29 5.54 0.65
C ILE A 59 -2.90 6.15 0.67
N LYS A 60 -2.23 6.07 1.82
CA LYS A 60 -0.84 6.49 2.01
C LYS A 60 0.04 5.27 1.90
N VAL A 61 0.98 5.31 0.97
CA VAL A 61 1.99 4.25 0.77
C VAL A 61 3.38 4.83 0.98
N ARG A 62 4.34 3.97 1.31
CA ARG A 62 5.74 4.38 1.50
C ARG A 62 6.71 3.45 0.80
N ASN A 63 7.59 4.04 0.00
CA ASN A 63 8.76 3.37 -0.53
C ASN A 63 9.78 3.14 0.60
N PRO A 64 10.21 1.89 0.87
CA PRO A 64 11.19 1.60 1.91
C PRO A 64 12.54 2.29 1.70
N TRP A 65 12.91 2.68 0.46
CA TRP A 65 14.16 3.40 0.18
C TRP A 65 14.22 4.80 0.81
N GLY A 66 13.09 5.35 1.26
CA GLY A 66 13.03 6.64 1.92
C GLY A 66 13.01 7.84 0.98
N ASP A 67 13.06 7.61 -0.32
CA ASP A 67 12.83 8.61 -1.36
C ASP A 67 12.08 7.98 -2.54
N ASN A 68 11.38 8.80 -3.31
CA ASN A 68 10.65 8.36 -4.49
C ASN A 68 11.41 8.77 -5.76
N PRO A 69 11.73 7.81 -6.65
CA PRO A 69 12.35 8.15 -7.92
C PRO A 69 11.42 9.04 -8.76
N GLU A 70 12.05 9.91 -9.55
CA GLU A 70 11.34 10.75 -10.51
C GLU A 70 10.48 9.90 -11.46
N PRO A 71 9.22 10.27 -11.68
CA PRO A 71 8.33 9.54 -12.56
C PRO A 71 8.75 9.71 -14.03
N GLU A 72 8.59 8.67 -14.86
CA GLU A 72 8.83 8.75 -16.31
C GLU A 72 7.90 9.75 -17.04
N ALA A 73 6.74 10.01 -16.44
CA ALA A 73 5.69 10.88 -16.96
C ALA A 73 5.16 11.76 -15.81
N SER A 74 4.08 12.51 -16.05
CA SER A 74 3.44 13.26 -14.97
C SER A 74 3.06 12.35 -13.79
N PRO A 75 3.31 12.78 -12.54
CA PRO A 75 2.93 12.01 -11.36
C PRO A 75 1.41 11.87 -11.27
N LEU A 76 0.95 10.80 -10.61
CA LEU A 76 -0.48 10.60 -10.36
C LEU A 76 -1.03 11.66 -9.41
N ASP A 77 -2.35 11.77 -9.38
CA ASP A 77 -3.04 12.68 -8.47
C ASP A 77 -2.65 12.39 -7.02
N TRP A 78 -2.42 13.47 -6.26
CA TRP A 78 -2.02 13.45 -4.85
C TRP A 78 -0.62 12.86 -4.56
N MET A 79 0.17 12.51 -5.57
CA MET A 79 1.60 12.22 -5.38
C MET A 79 2.44 13.51 -5.27
N PRO A 80 3.67 13.44 -4.74
CA PRO A 80 4.62 14.55 -4.80
C PRO A 80 4.79 15.08 -6.23
N GLY A 81 4.83 16.41 -6.38
CA GLY A 81 4.94 17.06 -7.70
C GLY A 81 3.64 17.09 -8.53
N SER A 82 2.54 16.50 -8.05
CA SER A 82 1.24 16.60 -8.73
C SER A 82 0.61 17.98 -8.58
N ASN A 83 0.09 18.53 -9.69
CA ASN A 83 -0.62 19.81 -9.69
C ASN A 83 -1.93 19.78 -8.88
N THR A 84 -2.45 18.61 -8.55
CA THR A 84 -3.68 18.46 -7.73
C THR A 84 -3.57 19.10 -6.36
N TRP A 85 -2.37 19.15 -5.78
CA TRP A 85 -2.13 19.81 -4.50
C TRP A 85 -2.29 21.34 -4.54
N GLU A 86 -2.14 21.95 -5.70
CA GLU A 86 -2.26 23.40 -5.92
C GLU A 86 -3.63 23.80 -6.46
N GLN A 87 -4.46 22.83 -6.86
CA GLN A 87 -5.81 23.07 -7.33
C GLN A 87 -6.79 23.36 -6.18
N LYS A 88 -8.01 23.79 -6.54
CA LYS A 88 -9.08 24.08 -5.57
C LYS A 88 -9.37 22.84 -4.71
N GLY A 89 -9.11 22.96 -3.40
CA GLY A 89 -9.28 21.89 -2.43
C GLY A 89 -7.98 21.18 -2.04
N GLY A 90 -6.86 21.49 -2.68
CA GLY A 90 -5.54 21.00 -2.31
C GLY A 90 -5.14 21.36 -0.87
N GLU A 91 -5.36 22.60 -0.42
CA GLU A 91 -5.13 23.01 0.98
C GLU A 91 -6.00 22.21 1.97
N TYR A 92 -7.26 21.95 1.60
CA TYR A 92 -8.14 21.09 2.40
C TYR A 92 -7.60 19.66 2.47
N MET A 93 -7.16 19.09 1.35
CA MET A 93 -6.58 17.75 1.30
C MET A 93 -5.29 17.66 2.12
N ARG A 94 -4.39 18.66 2.04
CA ARG A 94 -3.16 18.72 2.85
C ARG A 94 -3.47 18.65 4.34
N ARG A 95 -4.46 19.43 4.81
CA ARG A 95 -4.92 19.38 6.21
C ARG A 95 -5.59 18.05 6.56
N LYS A 96 -6.51 17.57 5.71
CA LYS A 96 -7.31 16.37 5.97
C LYS A 96 -6.45 15.10 6.01
N LEU A 97 -5.41 15.04 5.18
CA LEU A 97 -4.49 13.91 5.07
C LEU A 97 -3.23 14.05 5.93
N ALA A 98 -3.12 15.15 6.69
CA ALA A 98 -1.91 15.52 7.43
C ALA A 98 -0.64 15.32 6.58
N TRP A 99 -0.65 15.92 5.39
CA TRP A 99 0.38 15.72 4.37
C TRP A 99 1.39 16.86 4.37
N ASP A 100 2.63 16.52 4.72
CA ASP A 100 3.83 17.32 4.52
C ASP A 100 4.87 16.48 3.74
N PRO A 101 5.31 16.91 2.55
CA PRO A 101 6.33 16.19 1.78
C PRO A 101 7.72 16.19 2.45
N GLU A 102 8.01 17.10 3.37
CA GLU A 102 9.33 17.17 4.03
C GLU A 102 9.47 16.15 5.18
N ASP A 103 8.35 15.68 5.74
CA ASP A 103 8.34 14.75 6.88
C ASP A 103 8.85 13.34 6.52
N ASP A 104 8.46 12.82 5.35
CA ASP A 104 8.88 11.52 4.84
C ASP A 104 8.85 11.51 3.31
N PRO A 105 9.99 11.77 2.64
CA PRO A 105 10.07 11.87 1.18
C PRO A 105 9.68 10.56 0.46
N GLY A 106 9.81 9.43 1.15
CA GLY A 106 9.42 8.11 0.63
C GLY A 106 7.92 7.83 0.72
N ALA A 107 7.16 8.59 1.52
CA ALA A 107 5.73 8.40 1.69
C ALA A 107 4.93 9.30 0.73
N PHE A 108 3.77 8.84 0.29
CA PHE A 108 2.90 9.62 -0.59
C PHE A 108 1.45 9.13 -0.49
N TRP A 109 0.52 10.03 -0.83
CA TRP A 109 -0.89 9.71 -0.97
C TRP A 109 -1.24 9.45 -2.44
N MET A 110 -2.28 8.65 -2.65
CA MET A 110 -2.93 8.48 -3.96
C MET A 110 -4.39 8.08 -3.74
N THR A 111 -5.17 8.13 -4.81
CA THR A 111 -6.52 7.56 -4.76
C THR A 111 -6.45 6.03 -4.68
N PHE A 112 -7.43 5.41 -4.02
CA PHE A 112 -7.53 3.95 -3.99
C PHE A 112 -7.78 3.37 -5.39
N GLU A 113 -8.33 4.15 -6.32
CA GLU A 113 -8.49 3.73 -7.70
C GLU A 113 -7.13 3.59 -8.41
N ASP A 114 -6.25 4.58 -8.25
CA ASP A 114 -4.88 4.52 -8.78
C ASP A 114 -4.11 3.38 -8.12
N PHE A 115 -4.25 3.20 -6.80
CA PHE A 115 -3.64 2.09 -6.10
C PHE A 115 -3.99 0.73 -6.70
N ASN A 116 -5.27 0.51 -7.05
CA ASN A 116 -5.70 -0.75 -7.67
C ASN A 116 -5.15 -0.94 -9.09
N GLN A 117 -4.77 0.14 -9.77
CA GLN A 117 -4.17 0.07 -11.12
C GLN A 117 -2.66 -0.16 -11.05
N GLN A 118 -2.00 0.39 -10.03
CA GLN A 118 -0.54 0.41 -9.93
C GLN A 118 0.06 -0.71 -9.07
N PHE A 119 -0.73 -1.37 -8.22
CA PHE A 119 -0.26 -2.44 -7.34
C PHE A 119 -0.89 -3.79 -7.69
N ALA A 120 -0.07 -4.85 -7.62
CA ALA A 120 -0.48 -6.21 -7.98
C ALA A 120 -0.92 -7.05 -6.78
N ALA A 121 -0.40 -6.75 -5.59
CA ALA A 121 -0.70 -7.52 -4.38
C ALA A 121 -0.81 -6.63 -3.14
N VAL A 122 -1.59 -7.09 -2.17
CA VAL A 122 -1.69 -6.52 -0.82
C VAL A 122 -1.39 -7.61 0.19
N PHE A 123 -0.52 -7.30 1.14
CA PHE A 123 -0.16 -8.17 2.25
C PHE A 123 -0.74 -7.60 3.54
N ILE A 124 -1.38 -8.46 4.34
CA ILE A 124 -1.92 -8.08 5.65
C ILE A 124 -1.32 -9.05 6.67
N CYS A 125 -0.47 -8.51 7.55
CA CYS A 125 0.09 -9.26 8.67
C CYS A 125 -0.74 -8.98 9.92
N ARG A 126 -1.56 -9.96 10.29
CA ARG A 126 -2.40 -9.88 11.49
C ARG A 126 -1.54 -10.08 12.73
N GLN A 127 -1.56 -9.12 13.63
CA GLN A 127 -0.93 -9.27 14.94
C GLN A 127 -1.94 -9.94 15.88
N THR A 128 -1.59 -11.13 16.38
CA THR A 128 -2.49 -12.00 17.14
C THR A 128 -2.14 -12.08 18.62
N HIS A 129 -1.56 -11.01 19.20
CA HIS A 129 -1.10 -10.97 20.59
C HIS A 129 -2.16 -11.36 21.64
N HIS A 130 -3.45 -11.25 21.30
CA HIS A 130 -4.58 -11.60 22.18
C HIS A 130 -5.29 -12.91 21.81
N TRP A 131 -4.73 -13.70 20.90
CA TRP A 131 -5.39 -14.91 20.39
C TRP A 131 -4.85 -16.14 21.11
N ASN A 132 -5.72 -17.13 21.35
CA ASN A 132 -5.29 -18.44 21.81
C ASN A 132 -4.38 -19.08 20.76
N CYS A 133 -3.15 -19.42 21.13
CA CYS A 133 -2.16 -19.99 20.24
C CYS A 133 -1.90 -21.45 20.59
N LEU A 134 -2.10 -22.34 19.63
CA LEU A 134 -1.66 -23.72 19.69
C LEU A 134 -0.66 -23.95 18.55
N THR A 135 0.59 -24.23 18.89
CA THR A 135 1.65 -24.53 17.92
C THR A 135 2.00 -26.00 18.01
N GLN A 136 1.84 -26.73 16.91
CA GLN A 136 2.35 -28.09 16.75
C GLN A 136 3.47 -28.11 15.72
N ARG A 137 4.53 -28.87 15.98
CA ARG A 137 5.66 -29.06 15.07
C ARG A 137 5.52 -30.41 14.37
N GLY A 138 5.70 -30.41 13.06
CA GLY A 138 5.73 -31.63 12.24
C GLY A 138 6.93 -31.63 11.30
N ALA A 139 7.18 -32.77 10.67
CA ALA A 139 8.20 -32.94 9.65
C ALA A 139 7.68 -33.86 8.54
N TRP A 140 8.22 -33.69 7.34
CA TRP A 140 7.92 -34.52 6.17
C TRP A 140 9.14 -35.38 5.85
N TYR A 141 8.97 -36.70 5.80
CA TYR A 141 10.02 -37.67 5.46
C TYR A 141 9.58 -38.46 4.21
N GLY A 142 10.50 -38.73 3.28
CA GLY A 142 10.21 -39.48 2.06
C GLY A 142 10.31 -41.00 2.21
N GLY A 143 9.51 -41.75 1.43
CA GLY A 143 9.54 -43.22 1.33
C GLY A 143 8.20 -43.90 1.65
N ALA A 144 8.11 -45.21 1.40
CA ALA A 144 6.84 -45.97 1.42
C ALA A 144 6.12 -46.07 2.78
N SER A 145 6.83 -45.78 3.88
CA SER A 145 6.28 -45.80 5.26
C SER A 145 6.37 -44.42 5.93
N TYR A 146 6.60 -43.36 5.16
CA TYR A 146 6.88 -42.02 5.69
C TYR A 146 5.79 -41.01 5.32
N CYS A 147 5.84 -39.84 5.95
CA CYS A 147 4.76 -38.86 5.93
C CYS A 147 4.72 -37.93 4.70
N ALA A 148 5.71 -37.93 3.81
CA ALA A 148 5.73 -37.08 2.60
C ALA A 148 4.92 -37.68 1.43
N GLY A 149 3.60 -37.77 1.60
CA GLY A 149 2.67 -38.31 0.60
C GLY A 149 2.16 -37.29 -0.44
N GLY A 150 2.96 -36.27 -0.78
CA GLY A 150 2.57 -35.27 -1.79
C GLY A 150 2.14 -35.90 -3.12
N LEU A 151 1.22 -35.22 -3.83
CA LEU A 151 0.67 -35.65 -5.13
C LEU A 151 1.74 -35.78 -6.23
#